data_AF-A0A1I9G5S3-F1
#
_entry.id   AF-A0A1I9G5S3-F1
#
_cell.length_a   1.000
_cell.length_b   1.000
_cell.length_c   1.000
_cell.angle_alpha   90.00
_cell.angle_beta   90.00
_cell.angle_gamma   90.00
#
_symmetry.space_group_name_H-M   'P 1'
#
loop_
_entity.id
_entity.type
_entity.pdbx_description
1 polymer ?
#
loop_
_entity_poly.entity_id
_entity_poly.type
_entity_poly.pdbx_seq_one_letter_code
_entity_poly.pdbx_strand_id
1 'polypeptide(L)' 'MSKKRKAVQDGIFKAELNNFLMKELAEDGYSGVEVRRTPARAE' A
#
# COMPACT_ATOMS: atom_id res chain seq x y z
N MET A 1 -1.73 -11.47 -15.41
CA MET A 1 -1.86 -11.74 -13.97
C MET A 1 -3.30 -12.12 -13.64
N SER A 2 -3.54 -13.25 -12.98
CA SER A 2 -4.90 -13.59 -12.50
C SER A 2 -5.37 -12.57 -11.46
N LYS A 3 -6.67 -12.26 -11.43
CA LYS A 3 -7.28 -11.34 -10.45
C LYS A 3 -6.90 -11.70 -9.01
N LYS A 4 -6.79 -12.99 -8.70
CA LYS A 4 -6.34 -13.50 -7.40
C LYS A 4 -4.90 -13.08 -7.08
N ARG A 5 -3.97 -13.27 -8.02
CA ARG A 5 -2.56 -12.88 -7.83
C ARG A 5 -2.39 -11.37 -7.70
N LYS A 6 -3.21 -10.58 -8.41
CA LYS A 6 -3.21 -9.12 -8.26
C LYS A 6 -3.67 -8.70 -6.86
N ALA A 7 -4.78 -9.25 -6.37
CA ALA A 7 -5.25 -8.95 -5.01
C ALA A 7 -4.22 -9.30 -3.92
N VAL A 8 -3.52 -10.44 -4.09
CA VAL A 8 -2.44 -10.84 -3.16
C VAL A 8 -1.28 -9.84 -3.19
N GLN A 9 -0.78 -9.47 -4.37
CA GLN A 9 0.27 -8.46 -4.49
C GLN A 9 -0.14 -7.11 -3.92
N ASP A 10 -1.40 -6.71 -4.11
CA ASP A 10 -1.92 -5.43 -3.64
C ASP A 10 -2.01 -5.42 -2.10
N GLY A 11 -2.40 -6.55 -1.50
CA GLY A 11 -2.37 -6.74 -0.05
C GLY A 11 -0.96 -6.74 0.54
N ILE A 12 -0.02 -7.43 -0.11
CA ILE A 12 1.38 -7.46 0.31
C ILE A 12 1.97 -6.05 0.26
N PHE A 13 1.76 -5.32 -0.84
CA PHE A 13 2.24 -3.94 -0.99
C PHE A 13 1.69 -3.02 0.11
N LYS A 14 0.39 -3.10 0.41
CA LYS A 14 -0.20 -2.31 1.50
C LYS A 14 0.39 -2.67 2.87
N ALA A 15 0.61 -3.96 3.13
CA ALA A 15 1.17 -4.42 4.41
C ALA A 15 2.61 -3.96 4.61
N GLU A 16 3.45 -4.07 3.57
CA GLU A 16 4.84 -3.60 3.62
C GLU A 16 4.91 -2.09 3.85
N LEU A 17 4.10 -1.32 3.11
CA LEU A 17 4.05 0.14 3.26
C LEU A 17 3.55 0.56 4.64
N ASN A 18 2.53 -0.11 5.17
CA ASN A 18 2.02 0.16 6.51
C ASN A 18 3.08 -0.14 7.58
N ASN A 19 3.81 -1.26 7.47
CA ASN A 19 4.86 -1.61 8.42
C ASN A 19 6.05 -0.65 8.36
N PHE A 20 6.41 -0.17 7.16
CA PHE A 20 7.44 0.84 7.00
C PHE A 20 7.05 2.15 7.68
N LEU A 21 5.86 2.69 7.35
CA LEU A 21 5.39 3.96 7.90
C LEU A 21 5.07 3.88 9.39
N MET A 22 4.58 2.74 9.88
CA MET A 22 4.34 2.52 11.31
C MET A 22 5.63 2.61 12.13
N LYS A 23 6.78 2.21 11.58
CA LYS A 23 8.07 2.31 12.28
C LYS A 23 8.62 3.73 12.23
N GLU A 24 8.60 4.35 11.06
CA GLU A 24 9.16 5.69 10.87
C GLU A 24 8.31 6.79 11.53
N LEU A 25 6.99 6.64 11.56
CA LEU A 25 6.02 7.62 12.08
C LEU A 25 5.33 7.11 13.36
N ALA A 26 5.96 6.16 14.07
CA ALA A 26 5.44 5.68 15.35
C ALA A 26 5.24 6.82 16.35
N GLU A 27 6.21 7.74 16.40
CA GLU A 27 6.24 8.86 17.34
C GLU A 27 5.31 10.02 16.92
N ASP A 28 5.07 10.18 15.62
CA ASP A 28 4.17 11.21 15.05
C ASP A 28 2.69 10.80 15.01
N GLY A 29 2.34 9.63 15.59
CA GLY A 29 0.95 9.18 15.69
C GLY A 29 0.38 8.67 14.37
N TYR A 30 1.13 7.79 13.68
CA TYR A 30 0.66 7.11 12.48
C TYR A 30 -0.73 6.45 12.65
N SER A 31 -1.69 6.85 11.82
CA SER A 31 -3.09 6.36 11.87
C SER A 31 -3.44 5.37 10.77
N GLY A 32 -2.49 5.00 9.91
CA GLY A 32 -2.67 4.04 8.81
C GLY A 32 -2.40 4.62 7.43
N VAL A 33 -2.54 3.77 6.40
CA VAL A 33 -2.32 4.14 4.99
C VAL A 33 -3.45 3.67 4.09
N GLU A 34 -3.90 4.56 3.20
CA GLU A 34 -4.80 4.26 2.10
C GLU A 34 -4.05 4.38 0.77
N VAL A 35 -3.97 3.27 0.02
CA VAL A 35 -3.28 3.23 -1.28
C VAL A 35 -4.30 3.47 -2.38
N ARG A 36 -4.26 4.66 -3.01
CA ARG A 36 -5.05 4.97 -4.21
C ARG A 36 -4.21 4.72 -5.45
N ARG A 37 -4.66 3.78 -6.29
CA ARG A 37 -4.04 3.54 -7.60
C ARG A 37 -4.86 4.20 -8.70
N THR A 38 -4.21 5.10 -9.41
CA THR A 38 -4.72 5.62 -10.68
C THR A 38 -4.22 4.70 -11.78
N PRO A 39 -5.07 4.22 -12.71
CA PRO A 39 -4.54 3.66 -13.94
C PRO A 39 -3.66 4.73 -14.59
N ALA A 40 -2.45 4.37 -15.00
CA ALA A 40 -1.50 5.32 -15.57
C ALA A 40 -2.20 6.20 -16.62
N ARG A 41 -2.01 7.52 -16.55
CA ARG A 41 -2.42 8.37 -17.67
C ARG A 41 -1.70 7.85 -18.90
N ALA A 42 -2.46 7.43 -19.90
CA ALA A 42 -1.94 7.25 -21.24
C ALA A 42 -1.59 8.64 -21.78
N GLU A 43 -0.37 8.78 -22.31
CA GLU A 43 -0.02 9.88 -23.21
C GLU A 43 -0.74 9.71 -24.55
#